data_AF-A0A0G1TD24-F1
#
_entry.id   AF-A0A0G1TD24-F1
#
_cell.length_a   1.000
_cell.length_b   1.000
_cell.length_c   1.000
_cell.angle_alpha   90.00
_cell.angle_beta   90.00
_cell.angle_gamma   90.00
#
_symmetry.space_group_name_H-M   'P 1'
#
loop_
_entity.id
_entity.type
_entity.pdbx_description
1 polymer ?
#
loop_
_entity_poly.entity_id
_entity_poly.type
_entity_poly.pdbx_seq_one_letter_code
_entity_poly.pdbx_strand_id
1 'polypeptide(L)'
;MITLTPEQLFLRYAYVCTEDRFARGLFNEAHLVTLKRLIEEGGIPEQALLEECFTDATNALIQFAHGQGQPAWTIETVTDFWRHHHGHTGDCRVLHGTVLVVCSQKKIAVRVYGDDAKKSSDYFALNHYGLSLSVGDHITLHRRVIIERLA
;
A
#
# COMPACT_ATOMS: atom_id res chain seq x y z
N MET A 1 0.45 -15.11 -11.72
CA MET A 1 0.35 -13.73 -11.21
C MET A 1 -1.12 -13.46 -10.95
N ILE A 2 -1.49 -13.00 -9.76
CA ILE A 2 -2.85 -12.51 -9.51
C ILE A 2 -2.87 -11.08 -10.05
N THR A 3 -3.67 -10.82 -11.07
CA THR A 3 -3.92 -9.47 -11.57
C THR A 3 -4.90 -8.81 -10.61
N LEU A 4 -4.45 -7.79 -9.89
CA LEU A 4 -5.31 -7.03 -8.99
C LEU A 4 -6.19 -6.06 -9.80
N THR A 5 -7.36 -5.71 -9.26
CA THR A 5 -8.09 -4.51 -9.72
C THR A 5 -7.48 -3.24 -9.10
N PRO A 6 -7.75 -2.04 -9.66
CA PRO A 6 -7.30 -0.77 -9.09
C PRO A 6 -7.72 -0.60 -7.63
N GLU A 7 -8.95 -0.99 -7.29
CA GLU A 7 -9.52 -0.90 -5.95
C GLU A 7 -8.83 -1.85 -4.97
N GLN A 8 -8.52 -3.08 -5.43
CA GLN A 8 -7.76 -4.03 -4.62
C GLN A 8 -6.34 -3.53 -4.35
N LEU A 9 -5.68 -2.96 -5.37
CA LEU A 9 -4.35 -2.38 -5.21
C LEU A 9 -4.40 -1.19 -4.24
N PHE A 10 -5.35 -0.28 -4.41
CA PHE A 10 -5.54 0.84 -3.51
C PHE A 10 -5.78 0.37 -2.07
N LEU A 11 -6.67 -0.60 -1.87
CA LEU A 11 -6.94 -1.15 -0.55
C LEU A 11 -5.68 -1.76 0.06
N ARG A 12 -4.87 -2.51 -0.69
CA ARG A 12 -3.60 -3.05 -0.15
C ARG A 12 -2.69 -1.96 0.38
N TYR A 13 -2.54 -0.86 -0.35
CA TYR A 13 -1.77 0.29 0.14
C TYR A 13 -2.38 0.93 1.37
N ALA A 14 -3.68 1.18 1.38
CA ALA A 14 -4.36 1.91 2.46
C ALA A 14 -4.59 1.06 3.71
N TYR A 15 -4.70 -0.26 3.57
CA TYR A 15 -5.17 -1.18 4.61
C TYR A 15 -4.27 -1.18 5.85
N VAL A 16 -2.97 -0.94 5.68
CA VAL A 16 -2.02 -0.88 6.80
C VAL A 16 -2.27 0.28 7.76
N CYS A 17 -3.10 1.25 7.38
CA CYS A 17 -3.56 2.35 8.22
C CYS A 17 -4.93 2.11 8.86
N THR A 18 -5.59 0.98 8.57
CA THR A 18 -6.99 0.74 8.96
C THR A 18 -7.19 0.76 10.47
N GLU A 19 -6.36 0.06 11.25
CA GLU A 19 -6.48 0.01 12.72
C GLU A 19 -6.32 1.40 13.36
N ASP A 20 -5.32 2.18 12.93
CA ASP A 20 -5.12 3.55 13.42
C ASP A 20 -6.29 4.47 13.08
N ARG A 21 -6.81 4.37 11.84
CA ARG A 21 -7.95 5.17 11.40
C ARG A 21 -9.22 4.79 12.16
N PHE A 22 -9.43 3.50 12.41
CA PHE A 22 -10.53 3.01 13.25
C PHE A 22 -10.41 3.50 14.69
N ALA A 23 -9.22 3.41 15.30
CA ALA A 23 -8.97 3.90 16.65
C ALA A 23 -9.21 5.41 16.81
N ARG A 24 -9.05 6.17 15.72
CA ARG A 24 -9.36 7.61 15.63
C ARG A 24 -10.84 7.91 15.35
N GLY A 25 -11.68 6.89 15.21
CA GLY A 25 -13.12 7.03 14.94
C GLY A 25 -13.45 7.54 13.54
N LEU A 26 -12.55 7.35 12.56
CA LEU A 26 -12.75 7.85 11.19
C LEU A 26 -13.73 7.01 10.36
N PHE A 27 -14.03 5.79 10.81
CA PHE A 27 -15.09 4.94 10.26
C PHE A 27 -15.54 3.93 11.35
N ASN A 28 -16.62 3.20 11.08
CA ASN A 28 -17.26 2.31 12.06
C ASN A 28 -16.69 0.87 12.06
N GLU A 29 -17.07 0.07 13.06
CA GLU A 29 -16.59 -1.32 13.21
C GLU A 29 -17.03 -2.23 12.04
N ALA A 30 -18.22 -2.02 11.47
CA ALA A 30 -18.70 -2.80 10.33
C ALA A 30 -17.80 -2.62 9.09
N HIS A 31 -17.30 -1.40 8.86
CA HIS A 31 -16.32 -1.13 7.82
C HIS A 31 -15.00 -1.84 8.12
N LEU A 32 -14.49 -1.79 9.36
CA LEU A 32 -13.27 -2.53 9.75
C LEU A 32 -13.38 -4.02 9.41
N VAL A 33 -14.50 -4.65 9.81
CA VAL A 33 -14.76 -6.07 9.55
C VAL A 33 -14.82 -6.35 8.05
N THR A 34 -15.47 -5.47 7.28
CA THR A 34 -15.58 -5.61 5.82
C THR A 34 -14.22 -5.52 5.14
N LEU A 35 -13.39 -4.54 5.51
CA LEU A 35 -12.05 -4.37 4.95
C LEU A 35 -11.12 -5.55 5.27
N LYS A 36 -11.18 -6.07 6.51
CA LYS A 36 -10.44 -7.27 6.92
C LYS A 36 -10.79 -8.47 6.04
N ARG A 37 -12.10 -8.73 5.89
CA ARG A 37 -12.60 -9.83 5.05
C ARG A 37 -12.13 -9.68 3.60
N LEU A 38 -12.23 -8.47 3.02
CA LEU A 38 -11.80 -8.21 1.64
C LEU A 38 -10.30 -8.50 1.44
N ILE A 39 -9.45 -8.18 2.41
CA ILE A 39 -8.01 -8.51 2.34
C ILE A 39 -7.76 -10.01 2.46
N GLU A 40 -8.42 -10.69 3.40
CA GLU A 40 -8.23 -12.13 3.66
C GLU A 40 -8.75 -13.01 2.52
N GLU A 41 -9.89 -12.64 1.94
CA GLU A 41 -10.55 -13.40 0.87
C GLU A 41 -10.14 -12.94 -0.54
N GLY A 42 -9.38 -11.84 -0.64
CA GLY A 42 -9.02 -11.25 -1.94
C GLY A 42 -10.23 -10.70 -2.70
N GLY A 43 -11.22 -10.17 -1.97
CA GLY A 43 -12.43 -9.56 -2.56
C GLY A 43 -12.12 -8.24 -3.28
N ILE A 44 -13.06 -7.78 -4.11
CA ILE A 44 -12.97 -6.49 -4.80
C ILE A 44 -13.77 -5.47 -3.98
N PRO A 45 -13.14 -4.45 -3.37
CA PRO A 45 -13.86 -3.40 -2.66
C PRO A 45 -14.64 -2.53 -3.65
N GLU A 46 -15.83 -2.09 -3.23
CA GLU A 46 -16.53 -1.00 -3.90
C GLU A 46 -15.80 0.33 -3.68
N GLN A 47 -15.76 1.20 -4.70
CA GLN A 47 -15.11 2.51 -4.60
C GLN A 47 -15.75 3.37 -3.49
N ALA A 48 -17.07 3.33 -3.34
CA ALA A 48 -17.78 4.05 -2.28
C ALA A 48 -17.29 3.67 -0.87
N LEU A 49 -17.06 2.36 -0.61
CA LEU A 49 -16.49 1.91 0.66
C LEU A 49 -15.08 2.47 0.89
N LEU A 50 -14.25 2.51 -0.16
CA LEU A 50 -12.91 3.07 -0.08
C LEU A 50 -12.94 4.58 0.17
N GLU A 51 -13.85 5.30 -0.47
CA GLU A 51 -14.04 6.75 -0.30
C GLU A 51 -14.50 7.11 1.12
N GLU A 52 -15.35 6.29 1.73
CA GLU A 52 -15.77 6.47 3.12
C GLU A 52 -14.65 6.13 4.11
N CYS A 53 -13.94 5.02 3.91
CA CYS A 53 -12.92 4.58 4.86
C CYS A 53 -11.60 5.37 4.74
N PHE A 54 -11.28 5.85 3.54
CA PHE A 54 -10.00 6.46 3.19
C PHE A 54 -10.16 7.79 2.44
N THR A 55 -11.13 8.61 2.86
CA THR A 55 -11.53 9.86 2.20
C THR A 55 -10.38 10.76 1.76
N ASP A 56 -9.40 11.01 2.63
CA ASP A 56 -8.27 11.87 2.29
C ASP A 56 -7.42 11.29 1.15
N ALA A 57 -7.20 9.97 1.17
CA ALA A 57 -6.40 9.28 0.16
C ALA A 57 -7.14 9.13 -1.16
N THR A 58 -8.45 8.85 -1.15
CA THR A 58 -9.25 8.78 -2.38
C THR A 58 -9.40 10.15 -3.02
N ASN A 59 -9.61 11.22 -2.24
CA ASN A 59 -9.63 12.59 -2.75
C ASN A 59 -8.29 12.97 -3.37
N ALA A 60 -7.17 12.64 -2.71
CA ALA A 60 -5.84 12.90 -3.24
C ALA A 60 -5.57 12.13 -4.55
N LEU A 61 -6.01 10.87 -4.64
CA LEU A 61 -5.94 10.07 -5.87
C LEU A 61 -6.73 10.73 -7.02
N ILE A 62 -7.95 11.18 -6.76
CA ILE A 62 -8.79 11.84 -7.77
C ILE A 62 -8.12 13.13 -8.27
N GLN A 63 -7.59 13.95 -7.36
CA GLN A 63 -6.89 15.18 -7.73
C GLN A 63 -5.61 14.90 -8.53
N PHE A 64 -4.84 13.88 -8.11
CA PHE A 64 -3.65 13.43 -8.83
C PHE A 64 -3.99 12.98 -10.25
N ALA A 65 -5.03 12.17 -10.42
CA ALA A 65 -5.50 11.69 -11.72
C ALA A 65 -5.97 12.83 -12.62
N HIS A 66 -6.76 13.77 -12.06
CA HIS A 66 -7.23 14.95 -12.78
C HIS A 66 -6.07 15.83 -13.26
N GLY A 67 -5.04 16.02 -12.43
CA GLY A 67 -3.83 16.75 -12.80
C GLY A 67 -3.05 16.14 -13.98
N GLN A 68 -3.25 14.85 -14.25
CA GLN A 68 -2.65 14.14 -15.38
C GLN A 68 -3.60 13.94 -16.57
N GLY A 69 -4.86 14.38 -16.45
CA GLY A 69 -5.89 14.10 -17.44
C GLY A 69 -6.22 12.60 -17.59
N GLN A 70 -6.03 11.82 -16.52
CA GLN A 70 -6.26 10.37 -16.49
C GLN A 70 -7.45 10.01 -15.58
N PRO A 71 -8.12 8.88 -15.82
CA PRO A 71 -9.09 8.31 -14.87
C PRO A 71 -8.39 7.87 -13.57
N ALA A 72 -9.06 8.09 -12.43
CA ALA A 72 -8.51 7.83 -11.10
C ALA A 72 -8.37 6.32 -10.78
N TRP A 73 -9.37 5.54 -11.16
CA TRP A 73 -9.46 4.12 -10.82
C TRP A 73 -8.93 3.23 -11.95
N THR A 74 -7.65 3.39 -12.28
CA THR A 74 -6.87 2.46 -13.13
C THR A 74 -5.66 1.95 -12.36
N ILE A 75 -5.10 0.82 -12.78
CA ILE A 75 -3.94 0.22 -12.12
C ILE A 75 -2.75 1.18 -12.20
N GLU A 76 -2.57 1.81 -13.36
CA GLU A 76 -1.51 2.75 -13.65
C GLU A 76 -1.63 3.97 -12.73
N THR A 77 -2.80 4.63 -12.69
CA THR A 77 -3.00 5.83 -11.87
C THR A 77 -2.86 5.53 -10.38
N VAL A 78 -3.40 4.41 -9.89
CA VAL A 78 -3.25 4.01 -8.48
C VAL A 78 -1.78 3.74 -8.15
N THR A 79 -1.08 3.00 -9.02
CA THR A 79 0.35 2.70 -8.84
C THR A 79 1.18 3.99 -8.80
N ASP A 80 0.98 4.88 -9.77
CA ASP A 80 1.72 6.13 -9.90
C ASP A 80 1.39 7.08 -8.76
N PHE A 81 0.13 7.11 -8.31
CA PHE A 81 -0.27 7.89 -7.14
C PHE A 81 0.51 7.47 -5.91
N TRP A 82 0.54 6.18 -5.58
CA TRP A 82 1.27 5.71 -4.40
C TRP A 82 2.78 5.94 -4.56
N ARG A 83 3.36 5.64 -5.72
CA ARG A 83 4.78 5.88 -6.00
C ARG A 83 5.17 7.35 -5.95
N HIS A 84 4.28 8.27 -6.34
CA HIS A 84 4.50 9.71 -6.20
C HIS A 84 4.61 10.13 -4.74
N HIS A 85 3.92 9.44 -3.83
CA HIS A 85 4.03 9.65 -2.38
C HIS A 85 5.24 8.94 -1.75
N HIS A 86 6.15 8.39 -2.56
CA HIS A 86 7.42 7.85 -2.09
C HIS A 86 8.26 8.95 -1.42
N GLY A 87 8.63 8.73 -0.17
CA GLY A 87 9.49 9.67 0.55
C GLY A 87 8.84 11.02 0.88
N HIS A 88 7.51 11.11 0.86
CA HIS A 88 6.81 12.27 1.42
C HIS A 88 6.56 12.11 2.93
N THR A 89 6.48 13.23 3.65
CA THR A 89 6.16 13.23 5.08
C THR A 89 4.67 12.99 5.29
N GLY A 90 4.29 12.04 6.15
CA GLY A 90 2.90 11.78 6.51
C GLY A 90 2.61 10.33 6.86
N ASP A 91 1.39 10.08 7.35
CA ASP A 91 0.95 8.75 7.82
C ASP A 91 0.87 7.70 6.70
N CYS A 92 0.67 8.14 5.46
CA CYS A 92 0.46 7.32 4.27
C CYS A 92 1.72 7.16 3.40
N ARG A 93 2.91 7.52 3.91
CA ARG A 93 4.13 7.46 3.08
C ARG A 93 4.44 6.03 2.67
N VAL A 94 4.85 5.89 1.42
CA VAL A 94 5.42 4.64 0.92
C VAL A 94 6.92 4.78 0.76
N LEU A 95 7.62 3.65 0.82
CA LEU A 95 9.07 3.57 0.74
C LEU A 95 9.46 2.48 -0.26
N HIS A 96 10.55 2.71 -0.98
CA HIS A 96 11.13 1.71 -1.88
C HIS A 96 12.30 1.02 -1.19
N GLY A 97 12.44 -0.27 -1.46
CA GLY A 97 13.49 -1.07 -0.87
C GLY A 97 13.90 -2.26 -1.72
N THR A 98 14.89 -2.98 -1.20
CA THR A 98 15.40 -4.21 -1.78
C THR A 98 15.36 -5.30 -0.72
N VAL A 99 14.92 -6.50 -1.12
CA VAL A 99 14.95 -7.69 -0.27
C VAL A 99 16.40 -8.13 -0.05
N LEU A 100 16.83 -8.18 1.21
CA LEU A 100 18.17 -8.65 1.59
C LEU A 100 18.16 -10.13 1.92
N VAL A 101 17.18 -10.56 2.74
CA VAL A 101 17.05 -11.95 3.20
C VAL A 101 15.58 -12.30 3.42
N VAL A 102 15.16 -13.46 2.94
CA VAL A 102 13.83 -14.04 3.22
C VAL A 102 13.95 -14.96 4.43
N CYS A 103 13.66 -14.45 5.64
CA CYS A 103 13.78 -15.25 6.86
C CYS A 103 12.62 -16.26 7.02
N SER A 104 11.43 -15.87 6.59
CA SER A 104 10.25 -16.72 6.49
C SER A 104 9.27 -16.15 5.47
N GLN A 105 8.18 -16.87 5.18
CA GLN A 105 7.12 -16.36 4.29
C GLN A 105 6.53 -15.02 4.77
N LYS A 106 6.51 -14.75 6.09
CA LYS A 106 5.91 -13.54 6.68
C LYS A 106 6.92 -12.45 7.06
N LYS A 107 8.19 -12.78 7.30
CA LYS A 107 9.20 -11.85 7.82
C LYS A 107 10.39 -11.77 6.89
N ILE A 108 10.64 -10.58 6.35
CA ILE A 108 11.65 -10.33 5.32
C ILE A 108 12.61 -9.24 5.81
N ALA A 109 13.91 -9.45 5.72
CA ALA A 109 14.89 -8.39 5.94
C ALA A 109 15.02 -7.56 4.67
N VAL A 110 14.89 -6.25 4.78
CA VAL A 110 14.87 -5.32 3.65
C VAL A 110 15.81 -4.16 3.92
N ARG A 111 16.44 -3.66 2.85
CA ARG A 111 17.07 -2.35 2.82
C ARG A 111 16.08 -1.36 2.26
N VAL A 112 15.81 -0.29 2.97
CA VAL A 112 14.86 0.75 2.53
C VAL A 112 15.60 2.05 2.33
N TYR A 113 15.30 2.70 1.22
CA TYR A 113 15.91 3.96 0.81
C TYR A 113 14.99 5.12 1.20
N GLY A 114 15.56 6.15 1.83
CA GLY A 114 14.85 7.40 2.10
C GLY A 114 14.69 8.26 0.84
N ASP A 115 14.14 9.46 1.02
CA ASP A 115 13.71 10.39 -0.02
C ASP A 115 14.81 10.72 -1.06
N ASP A 116 16.09 10.65 -0.67
CA ASP A 116 17.23 10.97 -1.53
C ASP A 116 18.10 9.75 -1.93
N ALA A 117 17.66 8.52 -1.61
CA ALA A 117 18.39 7.26 -1.79
C ALA A 117 19.80 7.17 -1.16
N LYS A 118 20.30 8.25 -0.55
CA LYS A 118 21.61 8.31 0.12
C LYS A 118 21.53 7.80 1.55
N LYS A 119 20.38 7.96 2.19
CA LYS A 119 20.09 7.38 3.50
C LYS A 119 19.36 6.07 3.30
N SER A 120 20.02 4.97 3.66
CA SER A 120 19.38 3.65 3.74
C SER A 120 19.29 3.18 5.18
N SER A 121 18.22 2.46 5.49
CA SER A 121 18.05 1.76 6.76
C SER A 121 17.67 0.30 6.51
N ASP A 122 18.31 -0.61 7.24
CA ASP A 122 18.00 -2.03 7.17
C ASP A 122 17.07 -2.40 8.32
N TYR A 123 15.95 -3.06 8.02
CA TYR A 123 15.02 -3.53 9.04
C TYR A 123 14.17 -4.71 8.56
N PHE A 124 13.39 -5.29 9.47
CA PHE A 124 12.43 -6.36 9.12
C PHE A 124 11.08 -5.78 8.70
N ALA A 125 10.63 -6.20 7.53
CA ALA A 125 9.30 -5.93 6.98
C ALA A 125 8.41 -7.18 7.02
N LEU A 126 7.10 -6.95 7.02
CA LEU A 126 6.08 -7.99 6.99
C LEU A 126 5.60 -8.23 5.56
N ASN A 127 5.65 -9.48 5.11
CA ASN A 127 5.04 -9.91 3.87
C ASN A 127 3.59 -10.34 4.13
N HIS A 128 2.74 -9.37 4.46
CA HIS A 128 1.35 -9.60 4.87
C HIS A 128 0.54 -10.27 3.76
N TYR A 129 0.80 -9.93 2.50
CA TYR A 129 0.08 -10.44 1.33
C TYR A 129 0.67 -11.73 0.73
N GLY A 130 1.64 -12.36 1.40
CA GLY A 130 2.22 -13.64 0.96
C GLY A 130 2.87 -13.58 -0.42
N LEU A 131 3.46 -12.44 -0.79
CA LEU A 131 4.15 -12.25 -2.06
C LEU A 131 5.32 -13.24 -2.19
N SER A 132 5.52 -13.78 -3.39
CA SER A 132 6.71 -14.58 -3.69
C SER A 132 7.88 -13.63 -3.92
N LEU A 133 8.81 -13.61 -2.96
CA LEU A 133 9.94 -12.68 -2.90
C LEU A 133 11.26 -13.45 -2.87
N SER A 134 12.26 -12.93 -3.56
CA SER A 134 13.64 -13.41 -3.59
C SER A 134 14.62 -12.31 -3.20
N VAL A 135 15.83 -12.70 -2.79
CA VAL A 135 16.91 -11.74 -2.52
C VAL A 135 17.21 -10.93 -3.78
N GLY A 136 17.31 -9.61 -3.64
CA GLY A 136 17.49 -8.68 -4.74
C GLY A 136 16.19 -8.11 -5.32
N ASP A 137 15.02 -8.68 -4.98
CA ASP A 137 13.74 -8.13 -5.44
C ASP A 137 13.54 -6.69 -4.96
N HIS A 138 13.10 -5.83 -5.85
CA HIS A 138 12.68 -4.47 -5.54
C HIS A 138 11.23 -4.46 -5.07
N ILE A 139 10.95 -3.67 -4.03
CA ILE A 139 9.64 -3.68 -3.37
C ILE A 139 9.20 -2.29 -2.97
N THR A 140 7.88 -2.11 -2.85
CA THR A 140 7.28 -0.96 -2.18
C THR A 140 6.72 -1.38 -0.83
N LEU A 141 6.93 -0.54 0.18
CA LEU A 141 6.49 -0.76 1.54
C LEU A 141 5.66 0.40 2.06
N HIS A 142 4.70 0.10 2.93
CA HIS A 142 3.96 1.08 3.71
C HIS A 142 3.92 0.61 5.17
N ARG A 143 4.37 1.44 6.13
CA ARG A 143 4.42 1.10 7.57
C ARG A 143 5.09 -0.26 7.88
N ARG A 144 6.20 -0.55 7.18
CA ARG A 144 6.97 -1.82 7.23
C ARG A 144 6.23 -3.05 6.71
N VAL A 145 5.10 -2.90 6.05
CA VAL A 145 4.43 -3.99 5.31
C VAL A 145 4.82 -3.89 3.84
N ILE A 146 5.19 -5.02 3.23
CA ILE A 146 5.49 -5.10 1.80
C ILE A 146 4.17 -5.15 1.03
N ILE A 147 3.95 -4.18 0.14
CA ILE A 147 2.70 -4.01 -0.60
C ILE A 147 2.79 -4.65 -1.98
N GLU A 148 3.87 -4.37 -2.71
CA GLU A 148 4.11 -4.90 -4.06
C GLU A 148 5.59 -5.22 -4.27
N ARG A 149 5.83 -6.14 -5.21
CA ARG A 149 7.13 -6.36 -5.83
C ARG A 149 7.17 -5.56 -7.13
N LEU A 150 8.18 -4.72 -7.28
CA LEU A 150 8.47 -3.96 -8.49
C LEU A 150 9.12 -4.89 -9.52
N ALA A 151 8.71 -4.76 -10.78
CA ALA A 151 9.29 -5.48 -11.91
C ALA A 151 10.66 -4.89 -12.29
#